data_AF-W2SLC1-F1
#
_entry.id   AF-W2SLC1-F1
#
_cell.length_a   1.000
_cell.length_b   1.000
_cell.length_c   1.000
_cell.angle_alpha   90.00
_cell.angle_beta   90.00
_cell.angle_gamma   90.00
#
_symmetry.space_group_name_H-M   'P 1'
#
loop_
_entity.id
_entity.type
_entity.pdbx_description
1 polymer ?
#
loop_
_entity_poly.entity_id
_entity_poly.type
_entity_poly.pdbx_seq_one_letter_code
_entity_poly.pdbx_strand_id
1 'polypeptide(L)'
;MKYDFYYFLMMNCSVFKLGCTSIVAQNEDGVIYHGRNLDYEMGDLLKEVTVLVDFTRGKGAERKIAYSGITFALSSTLLTGQNDAFSLSLNARYSGPYIYNIFMEFLTRFRTPVGFLLREVLSSSDTYESALNHLSNRHLFSPSYIIIGGRQASEGAIISRNRMKAADVITLSENQWFLVETNFDHWEKDMDKRRITAVKILSDIGRTGLNADSMLKVLRTAPVRNNETLFSTVMSARFPLLLRNSTFIWN
;
A
#
# COMPACT_ATOMS: atom_id res chain seq x y z
N MET A 1 -21.47 -22.01 -6.23
CA MET A 1 -21.78 -21.35 -4.94
C MET A 1 -20.58 -20.91 -4.07
N LYS A 2 -19.31 -21.26 -4.36
CA LYS A 2 -18.13 -20.61 -3.75
C LYS A 2 -17.44 -19.56 -4.65
N TYR A 3 -17.90 -19.44 -5.89
CA TYR A 3 -17.23 -18.68 -6.95
C TYR A 3 -17.89 -17.32 -7.23
N ASP A 4 -19.18 -17.14 -6.91
CA ASP A 4 -19.93 -15.95 -7.31
C ASP A 4 -19.55 -14.67 -6.53
N PHE A 5 -19.07 -14.80 -5.29
CA PHE A 5 -18.64 -13.64 -4.50
C PHE A 5 -17.29 -13.06 -4.95
N TYR A 6 -16.39 -13.90 -5.47
CA TYR A 6 -15.11 -13.45 -6.04
C TYR A 6 -15.31 -12.70 -7.35
N TYR A 7 -16.23 -13.17 -8.18
CA TYR A 7 -16.63 -12.45 -9.39
C TYR A 7 -17.35 -11.14 -9.06
N PHE A 8 -18.16 -11.06 -8.00
CA PHE A 8 -18.81 -9.80 -7.64
C PHE A 8 -17.83 -8.66 -7.29
N LEU A 9 -16.70 -8.99 -6.66
CA LEU A 9 -15.65 -8.00 -6.36
C LEU A 9 -14.79 -7.66 -7.59
N MET A 10 -14.53 -8.64 -8.47
CA MET A 10 -13.67 -8.46 -9.65
C MET A 10 -14.40 -7.89 -10.87
N MET A 11 -15.70 -8.18 -11.03
CA MET A 11 -16.51 -7.82 -12.20
C MET A 11 -17.11 -6.40 -12.09
N ASN A 12 -17.02 -5.78 -10.91
CA ASN A 12 -17.44 -4.39 -10.68
C ASN A 12 -16.29 -3.37 -10.69
N CYS A 13 -15.04 -3.81 -10.89
CA CYS A 13 -13.87 -2.92 -10.92
C CYS A 13 -13.79 -2.06 -12.21
N SER A 14 -14.69 -2.27 -13.18
CA SER A 14 -14.88 -1.40 -14.35
C SER A 14 -15.63 -0.11 -14.04
N VAL A 15 -16.28 -0.01 -12.86
CA VAL A 15 -17.16 1.11 -12.50
C VAL A 15 -16.52 2.05 -11.45
N PHE A 16 -15.47 1.62 -10.76
CA PHE A 16 -14.89 2.37 -9.64
C PHE A 16 -13.44 2.78 -9.89
N LYS A 17 -13.18 4.09 -9.87
CA LYS A 17 -11.81 4.61 -9.80
C LYS A 17 -11.22 4.28 -8.43
N LEU A 18 -10.05 3.64 -8.47
CA LEU A 18 -9.22 3.34 -7.32
C LEU A 18 -8.11 4.39 -7.29
N GLY A 19 -8.30 5.43 -6.49
CA GLY A 19 -7.25 6.41 -6.21
C GLY A 19 -6.41 5.95 -5.02
N CYS A 20 -5.09 6.11 -5.07
CA CYS A 20 -4.22 5.86 -3.93
C CYS A 20 -3.11 6.91 -3.86
N THR A 21 -2.66 7.24 -2.65
CA THR A 21 -1.35 7.90 -2.44
C THR A 21 -0.61 7.11 -1.38
N SER A 22 0.62 6.70 -1.68
CA SER A 22 1.51 6.00 -0.75
C SER A 22 2.86 6.70 -0.69
N ILE A 23 3.41 6.84 0.50
CA ILE A 23 4.64 7.57 0.78
C ILE A 23 5.51 6.70 1.67
N VAL A 24 6.76 6.49 1.30
CA VAL A 24 7.78 5.94 2.21
C VAL A 24 8.91 6.96 2.36
N ALA A 25 9.26 7.31 3.59
CA ALA A 25 10.23 8.36 3.85
C ALA A 25 11.07 8.07 5.10
N GLN A 26 12.31 8.54 5.10
CA GLN A 26 13.29 8.37 6.15
C GLN A 26 13.63 9.71 6.80
N ASN A 27 13.57 9.79 8.13
CA ASN A 27 13.97 11.00 8.85
C ASN A 27 15.50 11.04 9.09
N GLU A 28 15.99 12.04 9.82
CA GLU A 28 17.43 12.16 10.10
C GLU A 28 17.96 11.04 11.00
N ASP A 29 17.13 10.52 11.91
CA ASP A 29 17.46 9.40 12.81
C ASP A 29 17.43 8.02 12.12
N GLY A 30 17.18 7.99 10.82
CA GLY A 30 17.06 6.75 10.05
C GLY A 30 15.75 5.98 10.28
N VAL A 31 14.74 6.60 10.89
CA VAL A 31 13.40 6.00 11.06
C VAL A 31 12.64 6.07 9.74
N ILE A 32 12.11 4.92 9.31
CA ILE A 32 11.20 4.81 8.17
C ILE A 32 9.75 5.03 8.60
N TYR A 33 9.09 5.98 7.96
CA TYR A 33 7.66 6.23 8.04
C TYR A 33 7.00 5.90 6.71
N HIS A 34 5.89 5.18 6.77
CA HIS A 34 5.13 4.75 5.60
C HIS A 34 3.68 5.22 5.70
N GLY A 35 3.33 6.28 4.98
CA GLY A 35 1.98 6.84 4.95
C GLY A 35 1.17 6.34 3.76
N ARG A 36 -0.16 6.16 3.91
CA ARG A 36 -1.06 6.05 2.76
C ARG A 36 -2.42 6.71 2.94
N ASN A 37 -3.00 7.07 1.80
CA ASN A 37 -4.44 7.20 1.57
C ASN A 37 -4.92 6.06 0.67
N LEU A 38 -6.10 5.52 0.98
CA LEU A 38 -6.85 4.65 0.07
C LEU A 38 -8.11 5.40 -0.37
N ASP A 39 -8.24 5.65 -1.67
CA ASP A 39 -9.38 6.33 -2.26
C ASP A 39 -10.22 5.33 -3.08
N TYR A 40 -11.55 5.43 -2.95
CA TYR A 40 -12.50 4.56 -3.66
C TYR A 40 -13.84 5.28 -3.88
N GLU A 41 -14.37 5.26 -5.10
CA GLU A 41 -15.62 5.95 -5.45
C GLU A 41 -16.86 5.45 -4.67
N MET A 42 -16.92 4.19 -4.22
CA MET A 42 -17.92 3.68 -3.24
C MET A 42 -17.56 4.02 -1.78
N GLY A 43 -17.36 5.30 -1.50
CA GLY A 43 -16.89 5.81 -0.20
C GLY A 43 -17.65 5.28 1.01
N ASP A 44 -18.96 5.53 1.03
CA ASP A 44 -19.76 5.46 2.27
C ASP A 44 -19.89 4.05 2.83
N LEU A 45 -20.19 3.05 1.97
CA LEU A 45 -20.28 1.66 2.40
C LEU A 45 -18.93 1.12 2.88
N LEU A 46 -17.85 1.41 2.12
CA LEU A 46 -16.52 0.87 2.44
C LEU A 46 -15.94 1.48 3.71
N LYS A 47 -16.24 2.75 4.02
CA LYS A 47 -15.89 3.39 5.29
C LYS A 47 -16.46 2.61 6.48
N GLU A 48 -17.76 2.29 6.45
CA GLU A 48 -18.44 1.58 7.55
C GLU A 48 -17.89 0.17 7.81
N VAL A 49 -17.41 -0.50 6.77
CA VAL A 49 -16.84 -1.85 6.90
C VAL A 49 -15.32 -1.87 6.98
N THR A 50 -14.65 -0.71 7.04
CA THR A 50 -13.20 -0.65 7.20
C THR A 50 -12.79 -1.09 8.61
N VAL A 51 -11.90 -2.08 8.71
CA VAL A 51 -11.46 -2.69 9.96
C VAL A 51 -9.94 -2.79 10.04
N LEU A 52 -9.39 -2.56 11.23
CA LEU A 52 -8.02 -2.93 11.58
C LEU A 52 -8.01 -4.32 12.18
N VAL A 53 -7.16 -5.20 11.64
CA VAL A 53 -7.10 -6.62 12.02
C VAL A 53 -5.68 -6.99 12.43
N ASP A 54 -5.55 -7.62 13.61
CA ASP A 54 -4.33 -8.34 14.00
C ASP A 54 -4.46 -9.81 13.68
N PHE A 55 -3.54 -10.31 12.87
CA PHE A 55 -3.43 -11.72 12.56
C PHE A 55 -2.46 -12.37 13.53
N THR A 56 -2.98 -13.18 14.44
CA THR A 56 -2.17 -13.81 15.48
C THR A 56 -1.77 -15.24 15.12
N ARG A 57 -0.56 -15.64 15.49
CA ARG A 57 -0.05 -17.03 15.38
C ARG A 57 0.24 -17.57 16.78
N GLY A 58 0.02 -18.88 16.97
CA GLY A 58 0.14 -19.54 18.28
C GLY A 58 -1.20 -19.68 19.01
N LYS A 59 -1.17 -20.30 20.20
CA LYS A 59 -2.34 -20.51 21.08
C LYS A 59 -1.98 -20.18 22.53
N GLY A 60 -2.98 -19.83 23.33
CA GLY A 60 -2.79 -19.56 24.76
C GLY A 60 -1.75 -18.46 25.01
N ALA A 61 -0.80 -18.72 25.92
CA ALA A 61 0.25 -17.79 26.31
C ALA A 61 1.27 -17.47 25.19
N GLU A 62 1.35 -18.30 24.14
CA GLU A 62 2.28 -18.10 23.01
C GLU A 62 1.67 -17.27 21.87
N ARG A 63 0.43 -16.79 22.03
CA ARG A 63 -0.27 -16.01 21.01
C ARG A 63 0.46 -14.68 20.80
N LYS A 64 1.07 -14.52 19.62
CA LYS A 64 1.69 -13.27 19.19
C LYS A 64 1.03 -12.73 17.93
N ILE A 65 1.03 -11.42 17.76
CA ILE A 65 0.67 -10.77 16.50
C ILE A 65 1.76 -11.14 15.50
N ALA A 66 1.38 -11.77 14.39
CA ALA A 66 2.30 -12.08 13.30
C ALA A 66 2.37 -10.92 12.30
N TYR A 67 1.23 -10.30 12.02
CA TYR A 67 1.11 -9.09 11.21
C TYR A 67 -0.23 -8.41 11.49
N SER A 68 -0.33 -7.14 11.13
CA SER A 68 -1.54 -6.33 11.23
C SER A 68 -1.85 -5.69 9.89
N GLY A 69 -3.12 -5.38 9.64
CA GLY A 69 -3.51 -4.71 8.40
C GLY A 69 -4.84 -3.99 8.50
N ILE A 70 -5.10 -3.16 7.50
CA ILE A 70 -6.39 -2.51 7.29
C ILE A 70 -7.06 -3.22 6.10
N THR A 71 -8.30 -3.65 6.30
CA THR A 71 -9.10 -4.30 5.28
C THR A 71 -10.57 -3.96 5.47
N PHE A 72 -11.43 -4.60 4.69
CA PHE A 72 -12.87 -4.48 4.80
C PHE A 72 -13.46 -5.74 5.42
N ALA A 73 -14.52 -5.61 6.21
CA ALA A 73 -15.28 -6.77 6.68
C ALA A 73 -15.68 -7.63 5.46
N LEU A 74 -15.65 -8.96 5.63
CA LEU A 74 -15.84 -9.96 4.55
C LEU A 74 -14.69 -10.07 3.54
N SER A 75 -13.68 -9.21 3.59
CA SER A 75 -12.46 -9.37 2.80
C SER A 75 -11.44 -10.25 3.51
N SER A 76 -10.77 -11.12 2.75
CA SER A 76 -9.63 -11.92 3.21
C SER A 76 -8.28 -11.42 2.67
N THR A 77 -8.29 -10.33 1.90
CA THR A 77 -7.10 -9.73 1.29
C THR A 77 -6.62 -8.53 2.09
N LEU A 78 -5.35 -8.16 1.90
CA LEU A 78 -4.77 -6.93 2.46
C LEU A 78 -4.22 -6.05 1.35
N LEU A 79 -4.56 -4.76 1.41
CA LEU A 79 -3.97 -3.72 0.57
C LEU A 79 -3.02 -2.82 1.36
N THR A 80 -3.05 -2.94 2.69
CA THR A 80 -2.28 -2.12 3.63
C THR A 80 -2.02 -2.96 4.88
N GLY A 81 -0.77 -2.99 5.33
CA GLY A 81 -0.43 -3.70 6.56
C GLY A 81 1.05 -3.69 6.88
N GLN A 82 1.42 -4.27 8.00
CA GLN A 82 2.79 -4.35 8.46
C GLN A 82 2.99 -5.61 9.30
N ASN A 83 4.22 -6.09 9.35
CA ASN A 83 4.71 -7.01 10.37
C ASN A 83 5.88 -6.37 11.11
N ASP A 84 6.59 -7.13 11.93
CA ASP A 84 7.72 -6.62 12.70
C ASP A 84 8.89 -6.17 11.81
N ALA A 85 9.00 -6.65 10.57
CA ALA A 85 10.12 -6.38 9.68
C ALA A 85 9.85 -5.25 8.67
N PHE A 86 8.63 -5.12 8.17
CA PHE A 86 8.28 -4.14 7.14
C PHE A 86 6.80 -3.80 7.12
N SER A 87 6.49 -2.72 6.40
CA SER A 87 5.15 -2.21 6.11
C SER A 87 4.92 -2.20 4.60
N LEU A 88 3.68 -2.47 4.17
CA LEU A 88 3.28 -2.56 2.77
C LEU A 88 2.02 -1.74 2.49
N SER A 89 1.98 -1.14 1.30
CA SER A 89 0.76 -0.64 0.69
C SER A 89 0.71 -1.00 -0.80
N LEU A 90 -0.51 -1.16 -1.31
CA LEU A 90 -0.77 -1.40 -2.73
C LEU A 90 -1.53 -0.24 -3.37
N ASN A 91 -1.00 0.28 -4.47
CA ASN A 91 -1.72 1.20 -5.35
C ASN A 91 -2.05 0.51 -6.69
N ALA A 92 -3.22 0.82 -7.25
CA ALA A 92 -3.61 0.34 -8.56
C ALA A 92 -2.78 1.03 -9.66
N ARG A 93 -2.35 0.27 -10.67
CA ARG A 93 -1.61 0.78 -11.84
C ARG A 93 -2.45 0.58 -13.09
N TYR A 94 -2.82 1.68 -13.75
CA TYR A 94 -3.61 1.63 -14.98
C TYR A 94 -2.70 1.43 -16.20
N SER A 95 -2.83 0.29 -16.88
CA SER A 95 -2.04 -0.05 -18.07
C SER A 95 -2.91 -0.38 -19.30
N GLY A 96 -4.13 0.17 -19.36
CA GLY A 96 -5.13 -0.10 -20.39
C GLY A 96 -6.44 -0.69 -19.84
N PRO A 97 -7.40 -1.04 -20.71
CA PRO A 97 -8.70 -1.56 -20.28
C PRO A 97 -8.58 -2.82 -19.43
N TYR A 98 -9.27 -2.88 -18.27
CA TYR A 98 -9.24 -4.04 -17.38
C TYR A 98 -9.74 -5.34 -18.01
N ILE A 99 -10.49 -5.27 -19.11
CA ILE A 99 -10.89 -6.46 -19.87
C ILE A 99 -9.67 -7.23 -20.39
N TYR A 100 -8.55 -6.56 -20.67
CA TYR A 100 -7.28 -7.22 -21.00
C TYR A 100 -6.68 -7.99 -19.81
N ASN A 101 -6.99 -7.62 -18.56
CA ASN A 101 -6.62 -8.42 -17.38
C ASN A 101 -7.45 -9.71 -17.32
N ILE A 102 -8.75 -9.65 -17.61
CA ILE A 102 -9.63 -10.83 -17.66
C ILE A 102 -9.22 -11.77 -18.81
N PHE A 103 -8.94 -11.25 -20.00
CA PHE A 103 -8.43 -12.09 -21.11
C PHE A 103 -7.08 -12.72 -20.77
N MET A 104 -6.20 -11.99 -20.10
CA MET A 104 -4.89 -12.48 -19.72
C MET A 104 -4.93 -13.44 -18.53
N GLU A 105 -5.95 -13.35 -17.66
CA GLU A 105 -6.28 -14.40 -16.68
C GLU A 105 -6.47 -15.74 -17.37
N PHE A 106 -7.33 -15.73 -18.39
CA PHE A 106 -7.73 -16.92 -19.13
C PHE A 106 -6.54 -17.55 -19.87
N LEU A 107 -5.67 -16.69 -20.44
CA LEU A 107 -4.47 -17.12 -21.18
C LEU A 107 -3.32 -17.55 -20.29
N THR A 108 -3.03 -16.84 -19.20
CA THR A 108 -1.84 -17.09 -18.35
C THR A 108 -2.10 -18.05 -17.20
N ARG A 109 -3.37 -18.27 -16.84
CA ARG A 109 -3.79 -19.01 -15.64
C ARG A 109 -3.22 -18.46 -14.33
N PHE A 110 -2.77 -17.22 -14.28
CA PHE A 110 -2.32 -16.60 -13.03
C PHE A 110 -3.53 -16.31 -12.14
N ARG A 111 -3.60 -16.97 -10.98
CA ARG A 111 -4.75 -16.93 -10.07
C ARG A 111 -4.51 -16.23 -8.74
N THR A 112 -3.45 -15.43 -8.61
CA THR A 112 -3.15 -14.72 -7.35
C THR A 112 -3.58 -13.27 -7.46
N PRO A 113 -4.77 -12.88 -6.95
CA PRO A 113 -5.10 -11.47 -6.76
C PRO A 113 -4.02 -10.80 -5.90
N VAL A 114 -3.63 -9.58 -6.26
CA VAL A 114 -2.45 -8.92 -5.68
C VAL A 114 -2.57 -8.73 -4.16
N GLY A 115 -3.78 -8.53 -3.64
CA GLY A 115 -4.02 -8.45 -2.19
C GLY A 115 -3.79 -9.76 -1.41
N PHE A 116 -3.80 -10.93 -2.08
CA PHE A 116 -3.35 -12.18 -1.46
C PHE A 116 -1.83 -12.25 -1.38
N LEU A 117 -1.11 -11.71 -2.36
CA LEU A 117 0.35 -11.64 -2.30
C LEU A 117 0.80 -10.81 -1.10
N LEU A 118 0.21 -9.63 -0.86
CA LEU A 118 0.57 -8.80 0.29
C LEU A 118 0.39 -9.56 1.61
N ARG A 119 -0.76 -10.25 1.76
CA ARG A 119 -1.03 -11.06 2.95
C ARG A 119 -0.07 -12.25 3.08
N GLU A 120 0.28 -12.90 1.98
CA GLU A 120 1.27 -13.98 1.93
C GLU A 120 2.64 -13.48 2.39
N VAL A 121 3.15 -12.38 1.82
CA VAL A 121 4.44 -11.79 2.16
C VAL A 121 4.47 -11.32 3.62
N LEU A 122 3.44 -10.61 4.10
CA LEU A 122 3.33 -10.20 5.52
C LEU A 122 3.38 -11.39 6.48
N SER A 123 2.85 -12.54 6.07
CA SER A 123 2.78 -13.76 6.88
C SER A 123 4.03 -14.66 6.78
N SER A 124 4.85 -14.51 5.75
CA SER A 124 5.92 -15.49 5.40
C SER A 124 7.32 -14.90 5.30
N SER A 125 7.46 -13.60 5.05
CA SER A 125 8.75 -12.93 4.97
C SER A 125 9.11 -12.30 6.31
N ASP A 126 10.27 -12.68 6.84
CA ASP A 126 10.78 -12.19 8.13
C ASP A 126 11.79 -11.04 7.99
N THR A 127 12.16 -10.66 6.76
CA THR A 127 13.07 -9.53 6.48
C THR A 127 12.57 -8.64 5.34
N TYR A 128 13.03 -7.39 5.34
CA TYR A 128 12.73 -6.42 4.29
C TYR A 128 13.24 -6.90 2.91
N GLU A 129 14.46 -7.41 2.83
CA GLU A 129 15.08 -7.85 1.56
C GLU A 129 14.37 -9.07 0.99
N SER A 130 13.98 -10.02 1.85
CA SER A 130 13.21 -11.20 1.44
C SER A 130 11.85 -10.79 0.89
N ALA A 131 11.17 -9.85 1.57
CA ALA A 131 9.90 -9.29 1.11
C ALA A 131 10.07 -8.54 -0.22
N LEU A 132 11.06 -7.65 -0.34
CA LEU A 132 11.35 -6.89 -1.56
C LEU A 132 11.61 -7.83 -2.74
N ASN A 133 12.41 -8.87 -2.55
CA ASN A 133 12.70 -9.87 -3.57
C ASN A 133 11.45 -10.65 -3.98
N HIS A 134 10.64 -11.09 -3.00
CA HIS A 134 9.41 -11.82 -3.27
C HIS A 134 8.40 -10.94 -4.04
N LEU A 135 8.20 -9.71 -3.58
CA LEU A 135 7.32 -8.72 -4.19
C LEU A 135 7.80 -8.24 -5.56
N SER A 136 9.09 -8.35 -5.89
CA SER A 136 9.62 -7.94 -7.21
C SER A 136 9.50 -9.04 -8.28
N ASN A 137 9.58 -10.31 -7.86
CA ASN A 137 9.73 -11.43 -8.79
C ASN A 137 8.50 -12.34 -8.91
N ARG A 138 7.56 -12.30 -7.96
CA ARG A 138 6.36 -13.15 -8.02
C ARG A 138 5.45 -12.75 -9.17
N HIS A 139 4.99 -13.69 -9.99
CA HIS A 139 3.98 -13.41 -11.02
C HIS A 139 2.68 -12.85 -10.40
N LEU A 140 2.19 -11.75 -10.96
CA LEU A 140 0.99 -11.05 -10.54
C LEU A 140 -0.10 -11.11 -11.60
N PHE A 141 -1.33 -11.11 -11.12
CA PHE A 141 -2.52 -11.01 -11.95
C PHE A 141 -2.62 -9.68 -12.71
N SER A 142 -2.38 -8.57 -12.01
CA SER A 142 -2.56 -7.22 -12.53
C SER A 142 -1.34 -6.36 -12.21
N PRO A 143 -0.95 -5.44 -13.11
CA PRO A 143 -0.01 -4.38 -12.80
C PRO A 143 -0.43 -3.61 -11.55
N SER A 144 0.55 -3.21 -10.76
CA SER A 144 0.33 -2.47 -9.51
C SER A 144 1.59 -1.72 -9.10
N TYR A 145 1.46 -0.80 -8.15
CA TYR A 145 2.60 -0.30 -7.40
C TYR A 145 2.56 -0.90 -6.00
N ILE A 146 3.67 -1.47 -5.57
CA ILE A 146 3.83 -1.99 -4.22
C ILE A 146 4.87 -1.12 -3.52
N ILE A 147 4.46 -0.46 -2.45
CA ILE A 147 5.34 0.38 -1.64
C ILE A 147 5.69 -0.43 -0.40
N ILE A 148 6.97 -0.43 -0.04
CA ILE A 148 7.51 -1.15 1.12
C ILE A 148 8.38 -0.22 1.96
N GLY A 149 8.26 -0.30 3.28
CA GLY A 149 9.15 0.38 4.23
C GLY A 149 9.57 -0.56 5.36
N GLY A 150 10.87 -0.74 5.54
CA GLY A 150 11.48 -1.61 6.56
C GLY A 150 11.72 -0.92 7.90
N ARG A 151 12.70 -1.41 8.66
CA ARG A 151 13.09 -0.92 9.98
C ARG A 151 14.34 -0.05 9.95
N GLN A 152 15.25 -0.32 9.02
CA GLN A 152 16.58 0.29 8.97
C GLN A 152 16.62 1.47 8.00
N ALA A 153 17.65 2.29 8.15
CA ALA A 153 17.95 3.35 7.19
C ALA A 153 18.04 2.78 5.77
N SER A 154 17.49 3.52 4.81
CA SER A 154 17.40 3.20 3.38
C SER A 154 16.52 1.98 3.04
N GLU A 155 15.87 1.32 4.01
CA GLU A 155 14.88 0.28 3.75
C GLU A 155 13.53 0.90 3.38
N GLY A 156 13.43 1.45 2.17
CA GLY A 156 12.15 1.82 1.58
C GLY A 156 12.21 1.76 0.07
N ALA A 157 11.12 1.34 -0.57
CA ALA A 157 11.07 1.23 -2.03
C ALA A 157 9.66 1.39 -2.61
N ILE A 158 9.61 1.82 -3.87
CA ILE A 158 8.47 1.66 -4.78
C ILE A 158 8.82 0.58 -5.79
N ILE A 159 7.97 -0.44 -5.90
CA ILE A 159 8.07 -1.50 -6.90
C ILE A 159 6.95 -1.27 -7.93
N SER A 160 7.33 -0.79 -9.12
CA SER A 160 6.42 -0.67 -10.26
C SER A 160 6.27 -2.03 -10.91
N ARG A 161 5.14 -2.70 -10.73
CA ARG A 161 4.94 -4.09 -11.17
C ARG A 161 4.24 -4.18 -12.52
N ASN A 162 4.78 -5.03 -13.39
CA ASN A 162 4.05 -5.69 -14.46
C ASN A 162 3.59 -7.08 -13.98
N ARG A 163 2.78 -7.77 -14.79
CA ARG A 163 2.29 -9.12 -14.47
C ARG A 163 3.42 -10.14 -14.24
N MET A 164 4.50 -10.07 -15.00
CA MET A 164 5.59 -11.05 -14.89
C MET A 164 6.61 -10.67 -13.80
N LYS A 165 7.07 -9.42 -13.76
CA LYS A 165 8.12 -8.97 -12.85
C LYS A 165 8.04 -7.47 -12.59
N ALA A 166 8.91 -6.95 -11.73
CA ALA A 166 9.13 -5.52 -11.62
C ALA A 166 9.50 -4.92 -13.00
N ALA A 167 8.78 -3.86 -13.37
CA ALA A 167 9.16 -2.98 -14.45
C ALA A 167 10.27 -2.04 -14.00
N ASP A 168 10.19 -1.59 -12.75
CA ASP A 168 11.16 -0.71 -12.10
C ASP A 168 11.10 -0.86 -10.58
N VAL A 169 12.21 -0.58 -9.91
CA VAL A 169 12.33 -0.55 -8.45
C VAL A 169 13.16 0.66 -8.06
N ILE A 170 12.55 1.62 -7.36
CA ILE A 170 13.26 2.77 -6.77
C ILE A 170 13.34 2.56 -5.28
N THR A 171 14.53 2.75 -4.72
CA THR A 171 14.80 2.66 -3.28
C THR A 171 15.15 4.01 -2.69
N LEU A 172 14.92 4.16 -1.38
CA LEU A 172 15.48 5.25 -0.60
C LEU A 172 17.00 5.24 -0.66
N SER A 173 17.59 6.42 -0.53
CA SER A 173 19.03 6.63 -0.37
C SER A 173 19.27 7.90 0.44
N GLU A 174 20.53 8.22 0.74
CA GLU A 174 20.86 9.45 1.46
C GLU A 174 20.35 10.72 0.75
N ASN A 175 20.42 10.73 -0.59
CA ASN A 175 19.98 11.84 -1.43
C ASN A 175 18.49 11.79 -1.80
N GLN A 176 17.88 10.60 -1.71
CA GLN A 176 16.45 10.37 -1.97
C GLN A 176 15.79 9.85 -0.69
N TRP A 177 15.47 10.77 0.23
CA TRP A 177 14.98 10.43 1.57
C TRP A 177 13.46 10.21 1.65
N PHE A 178 12.72 10.45 0.57
CA PHE A 178 11.31 10.04 0.44
C PHE A 178 10.99 9.56 -0.97
N LEU A 179 9.96 8.73 -1.08
CA LEU A 179 9.37 8.27 -2.33
C LEU A 179 7.85 8.45 -2.23
N VAL A 180 7.22 8.95 -3.30
CA VAL A 180 5.77 9.16 -3.38
C VAL A 180 5.24 8.47 -4.63
N GLU A 181 4.27 7.58 -4.43
CA GLU A 181 3.58 6.88 -5.51
C GLU A 181 2.07 7.11 -5.43
N THR A 182 1.44 7.33 -6.57
CA THR A 182 -0.02 7.45 -6.69
C THR A 182 -0.55 6.32 -7.56
N ASN A 183 -1.09 6.61 -8.74
CA ASN A 183 -1.62 5.63 -9.68
C ASN A 183 -1.03 5.74 -11.09
N PHE A 184 -0.01 6.58 -11.24
CA PHE A 184 0.67 6.85 -12.49
C PHE A 184 2.15 6.57 -12.31
N ASP A 185 2.78 6.06 -13.35
CA ASP A 185 4.21 5.81 -13.32
C ASP A 185 4.94 7.09 -12.93
N HIS A 186 5.96 6.96 -12.09
CA HIS A 186 6.67 8.12 -11.55
C HIS A 186 7.40 8.94 -12.65
N TRP A 187 7.74 8.30 -13.77
CA TRP A 187 8.29 8.93 -14.99
C TRP A 187 7.22 9.57 -15.89
N GLU A 188 5.94 9.32 -15.64
CA GLU A 188 4.82 9.91 -16.38
C GLU A 188 4.28 11.16 -15.70
N LYS A 189 3.50 11.97 -16.43
CA LYS A 189 2.90 13.18 -15.87
C LYS A 189 1.89 12.86 -14.76
N ASP A 190 1.98 13.58 -13.65
CA ASP A 190 0.96 13.56 -12.60
C ASP A 190 -0.30 14.29 -13.09
N MET A 191 -1.35 13.53 -13.38
CA MET A 191 -2.58 14.05 -13.97
C MET A 191 -3.56 14.64 -12.93
N ASP A 192 -3.44 14.25 -11.66
CA ASP A 192 -4.38 14.65 -10.59
C ASP A 192 -3.75 15.48 -9.46
N LYS A 193 -2.45 15.79 -9.58
CA LYS A 193 -1.67 16.68 -8.70
C LYS A 193 -1.45 16.15 -7.28
N ARG A 194 -1.88 14.94 -6.95
CA ARG A 194 -1.67 14.34 -5.62
C ARG A 194 -0.18 14.12 -5.35
N ARG A 195 0.56 13.59 -6.34
CA ARG A 195 2.00 13.34 -6.21
C ARG A 195 2.76 14.65 -6.07
N ILE A 196 2.50 15.63 -6.95
CA ILE A 196 3.15 16.96 -6.91
C ILE A 196 2.92 17.64 -5.56
N THR A 197 1.70 17.59 -5.03
CA THR A 197 1.37 18.23 -3.75
C THR A 197 2.07 17.54 -2.59
N ALA A 198 2.06 16.20 -2.54
CA ALA A 198 2.77 15.46 -1.49
C ALA A 198 4.28 15.71 -1.51
N VAL A 199 4.90 15.70 -2.70
CA VAL A 199 6.34 15.99 -2.89
C VAL A 199 6.67 17.40 -2.40
N LYS A 200 5.85 18.40 -2.73
CA LYS A 200 6.06 19.78 -2.28
C LYS A 200 6.05 19.88 -0.75
N ILE A 201 5.03 19.33 -0.10
CA ILE A 201 4.89 19.42 1.35
C ILE A 201 6.02 18.66 2.06
N LEU A 202 6.41 17.48 1.57
CA LEU A 202 7.55 16.72 2.11
C LEU A 202 8.85 17.52 1.97
N SER A 203 9.07 18.16 0.82
CA SER A 203 10.25 19.01 0.59
C SER A 203 10.27 20.21 1.55
N ASP A 204 9.12 20.84 1.78
CA ASP A 204 8.98 21.98 2.69
C ASP A 204 9.17 21.58 4.18
N ILE A 205 8.71 20.39 4.58
CA ILE A 205 8.91 19.84 5.93
C ILE A 205 10.38 19.49 6.16
N GLY A 206 11.06 18.99 5.13
CA GLY A 206 12.44 18.54 5.20
C GLY A 206 12.63 17.26 6.02
N ARG A 207 13.83 16.68 5.93
CA ARG A 207 14.17 15.40 6.57
C ARG A 207 14.12 15.47 8.10
N THR A 208 14.54 16.59 8.68
CA THR A 208 14.50 16.88 10.13
C THR A 208 13.07 16.94 10.67
N GLY A 209 12.13 17.48 9.88
CA GLY A 209 10.74 17.66 10.27
C GLY A 209 9.88 16.40 10.10
N LEU A 210 10.42 15.33 9.50
CA LEU A 210 9.66 14.12 9.21
C LEU A 210 9.40 13.30 10.49
N ASN A 211 8.13 13.11 10.79
CA ASN A 211 7.60 12.22 11.82
C ASN A 211 6.18 11.76 11.44
N ALA A 212 5.52 10.99 12.32
CA ALA A 212 4.19 10.47 12.05
C ALA A 212 3.14 11.57 11.85
N ASP A 213 3.20 12.66 12.62
CA ASP A 213 2.24 13.76 12.55
C ASP A 213 2.43 14.60 11.27
N SER A 214 3.68 14.87 10.90
CA SER A 214 3.99 15.60 9.67
C SER A 214 3.67 14.76 8.43
N MET A 215 3.86 13.43 8.47
CA MET A 215 3.35 12.50 7.45
C MET A 215 1.82 12.55 7.36
N LEU A 216 1.10 12.51 8.49
CA LEU A 216 -0.35 12.65 8.49
C LEU A 216 -0.80 14.00 7.91
N LYS A 217 -0.08 15.09 8.19
CA LYS A 217 -0.35 16.41 7.61
C LYS A 217 -0.27 16.37 6.08
N VAL A 218 0.76 15.72 5.52
CA VAL A 218 0.87 15.52 4.06
C VAL A 218 -0.36 14.77 3.54
N LEU A 219 -0.71 13.64 4.16
CA LEU A 219 -1.84 12.80 3.75
C LEU A 219 -3.19 13.50 3.85
N ARG A 220 -3.34 14.48 4.75
CA ARG A 220 -4.59 15.24 4.98
C ARG A 220 -4.78 16.43 4.06
N THR A 221 -3.73 16.83 3.34
CA THR A 221 -3.76 18.05 2.53
C THR A 221 -4.41 17.79 1.17
N ALA A 222 -5.28 18.68 0.70
CA ALA A 222 -5.86 18.55 -0.64
C ALA A 222 -4.80 18.82 -1.73
N PRO A 223 -4.78 18.08 -2.86
CA PRO A 223 -5.69 17.01 -3.23
C PRO A 223 -5.25 15.60 -2.78
N VAL A 224 -4.15 15.47 -2.02
CA VAL A 224 -3.65 14.18 -1.50
C VAL A 224 -4.76 13.45 -0.75
N ARG A 225 -5.47 14.18 0.12
CA ARG A 225 -6.82 13.82 0.56
C ARG A 225 -7.84 14.42 -0.40
N ASN A 226 -8.80 13.62 -0.82
CA ASN A 226 -9.89 14.02 -1.68
C ASN A 226 -11.21 13.38 -1.18
N ASN A 227 -12.30 13.58 -1.93
CA ASN A 227 -13.63 13.11 -1.53
C ASN A 227 -13.77 11.58 -1.60
N GLU A 228 -12.92 10.91 -2.35
CA GLU A 228 -12.90 9.44 -2.48
C GLU A 228 -12.07 8.79 -1.35
N THR A 229 -11.28 9.56 -0.59
CA THR A 229 -10.41 9.03 0.47
C THR A 229 -11.22 8.34 1.58
N LEU A 230 -11.10 7.02 1.67
CA LEU A 230 -11.72 6.17 2.69
C LEU A 230 -11.01 6.31 4.03
N PHE A 231 -9.70 6.12 4.02
CA PHE A 231 -8.87 6.23 5.21
C PHE A 231 -7.48 6.79 4.91
N SER A 232 -6.90 7.39 5.94
CA SER A 232 -5.47 7.75 6.00
C SER A 232 -4.81 6.95 7.11
N THR A 233 -3.57 6.51 6.91
CA THR A 233 -2.81 5.79 7.94
C THR A 233 -1.31 6.06 7.82
N VAL A 234 -0.59 5.95 8.94
CA VAL A 234 0.86 5.92 9.00
C VAL A 234 1.34 4.65 9.70
N MET A 235 2.28 3.97 9.06
CA MET A 235 2.90 2.74 9.51
C MET A 235 4.39 2.98 9.76
N SER A 236 4.97 2.15 10.62
CA SER A 236 6.41 2.01 10.77
C SER A 236 6.68 0.65 11.39
N ALA A 237 7.49 -0.19 10.74
CA ALA A 237 7.85 -1.48 11.32
C ALA A 237 8.58 -1.31 12.67
N ARG A 238 9.33 -0.20 12.84
CA ARG A 238 9.98 0.17 14.11
C ARG A 238 8.99 0.54 15.21
N PHE A 239 7.85 1.14 14.85
CA PHE A 239 6.83 1.61 15.79
C PHE A 239 5.45 1.04 15.42
N PRO A 240 5.20 -0.26 15.69
CA PRO A 240 4.03 -0.96 15.15
C PRO A 240 2.69 -0.40 15.63
N LEU A 241 2.64 0.26 16.80
CA LEU A 241 1.42 0.90 17.29
C LEU A 241 0.98 2.10 16.45
N LEU A 242 1.84 2.67 15.59
CA LEU A 242 1.46 3.76 14.70
C LEU A 242 0.32 3.39 13.77
N LEU A 243 0.27 2.16 13.25
CA LEU A 243 -0.84 1.71 12.40
C LEU A 243 -2.19 1.91 13.11
N ARG A 244 -2.27 1.58 14.41
CA ARG A 244 -3.51 1.74 15.19
C ARG A 244 -3.77 3.20 15.56
N ASN A 245 -2.74 3.92 15.98
CA ASN A 245 -2.87 5.26 16.56
C ASN A 245 -3.02 6.36 15.50
N SER A 246 -2.66 6.09 14.25
CA SER A 246 -2.66 7.07 13.15
C SER A 246 -3.63 6.74 12.03
N THR A 247 -4.46 5.70 12.17
CA THR A 247 -5.48 5.40 11.16
C THR A 247 -6.75 6.20 11.41
N PHE A 248 -7.18 6.95 10.40
CA PHE A 248 -8.41 7.73 10.39
C PHE A 248 -9.27 7.25 9.23
N ILE A 249 -10.47 6.75 9.53
CA ILE A 249 -11.52 6.52 8.53
C ILE A 249 -12.27 7.86 8.38
N TRP A 250 -12.35 8.37 7.17
CA TRP A 250 -12.98 9.65 6.90
C TRP A 250 -14.49 9.51 6.82
N ASN A 251 -15.21 10.55 7.26
CA ASN A 251 -16.64 10.68 7.05
C ASN A 251 -16.95 11.02 5.60
#